data_AF-A0A0E3BTV1-F1
#
_entry.id   AF-A0A0E3BTV1-F1
#
_cell.length_a   1.000
_cell.length_b   1.000
_cell.length_c   1.000
_cell.angle_alpha   90.00
_cell.angle_beta   90.00
_cell.angle_gamma   90.00
#
_symmetry.space_group_name_H-M   'P 1'
#
loop_
_entity.id
_entity.type
_entity.pdbx_description
1 polymer ?
#
loop_
_entity_poly.entity_id
_entity_poly.type
_entity_poly.pdbx_seq_one_letter_code
_entity_poly.pdbx_strand_id
1 'polypeptide(L)'
;MTMGKLLDQAPKVQPHPKIKRRAGAREVLTEDLAKRIALMVQQFPDARIAVTWDNVVRQTKLRIGHEFRRNVLATKQWNGRKLIADAFHDAKKIQRRLARDMEPMYANEPRSRLRLVIARLQAENLALREQLELVRTMQYDEIHALLDTRTPLNQLVALRECHSKSCR
;
A
#
# COMPACT_ATOMS: atom_id res chain seq x y z
N MET A 1 -7.47 14.94 -72.30
CA MET A 1 -7.47 13.47 -72.50
C MET A 1 -6.01 13.04 -72.45
N THR A 2 -5.51 12.20 -71.56
CA THR A 2 -6.09 11.01 -70.90
C THR A 2 -5.55 10.84 -69.47
N MET A 3 -6.45 10.38 -68.60
CA MET A 3 -6.23 9.83 -67.27
C MET A 3 -5.30 8.62 -67.28
N GLY A 4 -4.54 8.42 -66.18
CA GLY A 4 -4.11 7.07 -65.79
C GLY A 4 -2.70 6.98 -65.23
N LYS A 5 -2.59 7.03 -63.89
CA LYS A 5 -1.70 6.22 -63.04
C LYS A 5 -1.85 6.67 -61.58
N LEU A 6 -3.00 6.33 -61.02
CA LEU A 6 -3.20 6.20 -59.58
C LEU A 6 -3.19 4.70 -59.28
N LEU A 7 -2.62 4.34 -58.12
CA LEU A 7 -2.53 3.01 -57.50
C LEU A 7 -1.35 2.15 -57.96
N ASP A 8 -0.30 2.17 -57.12
CA ASP A 8 0.30 0.95 -56.56
C ASP A 8 1.45 1.34 -55.61
N GLN A 9 1.11 1.63 -54.37
CA GLN A 9 2.06 1.61 -53.26
C GLN A 9 1.50 0.70 -52.17
N ALA A 10 1.64 -0.61 -52.40
CA ALA A 10 1.53 -1.59 -51.32
C ALA A 10 2.71 -1.41 -50.36
N PRO A 11 2.50 -1.38 -49.03
CA PRO A 11 3.60 -1.30 -48.08
C PRO A 11 4.41 -2.60 -48.16
N LYS A 12 5.71 -2.47 -48.48
CA LYS A 12 6.68 -3.57 -48.45
C LYS A 12 6.77 -4.11 -47.01
N VAL A 13 6.12 -5.25 -46.75
CA VAL A 13 6.31 -6.03 -45.53
C VAL A 13 7.75 -6.52 -45.52
N GLN A 14 8.57 -5.97 -44.62
CA GLN A 14 9.96 -6.39 -44.47
C GLN A 14 10.01 -7.86 -44.02
N PRO A 15 10.76 -8.74 -44.69
CA PRO A 15 10.88 -10.13 -44.27
C PRO A 15 11.68 -10.21 -42.97
N HIS A 16 11.09 -10.85 -41.95
CA HIS A 16 11.76 -11.10 -40.68
C HIS A 16 13.03 -11.94 -40.87
N PRO A 17 14.13 -11.64 -40.14
CA PRO A 17 15.37 -12.40 -40.24
C PRO A 17 15.15 -13.83 -39.74
N LYS A 18 15.30 -14.82 -40.64
CA LYS A 18 15.28 -16.25 -40.31
C LYS A 18 16.51 -16.59 -39.46
N ILE A 19 16.30 -16.76 -38.15
CA ILE A 19 17.33 -17.24 -37.22
C ILE A 19 17.63 -18.71 -37.56
N LYS A 20 18.84 -18.98 -38.05
CA LYS A 20 19.34 -20.35 -38.28
C LYS A 20 19.40 -21.10 -36.94
N ARG A 21 18.60 -22.16 -36.79
CA ARG A 21 18.64 -23.04 -35.62
C ARG A 21 19.92 -23.88 -35.67
N ARG A 22 20.86 -23.65 -34.76
CA ARG A 22 21.94 -24.60 -34.47
C ARG A 22 21.32 -25.77 -33.71
N ALA A 23 21.08 -26.87 -34.42
CA ALA A 23 20.64 -28.13 -33.82
C ALA A 23 21.73 -28.66 -32.88
N GLY A 24 21.39 -28.94 -31.62
CA GLY A 24 22.30 -29.65 -30.70
C GLY A 24 22.09 -29.45 -29.20
N ALA A 25 21.39 -28.41 -28.75
CA ALA A 25 21.06 -28.22 -27.33
C ALA A 25 19.55 -28.34 -27.11
N ARG A 26 19.11 -29.18 -26.17
CA ARG A 26 17.70 -29.24 -25.75
C ARG A 26 17.25 -27.81 -25.40
N GLU A 27 16.15 -27.35 -26.01
CA GLU A 27 15.65 -26.01 -25.73
C GLU A 27 15.22 -25.91 -24.25
N VAL A 28 16.07 -25.30 -23.42
CA VAL A 28 15.83 -25.18 -21.97
C VAL A 28 14.63 -24.28 -21.65
N LEU A 29 14.28 -23.37 -22.56
CA LEU A 29 13.15 -22.45 -22.42
C LEU A 29 12.06 -22.83 -23.43
N THR A 30 11.14 -23.71 -23.04
CA THR A 30 9.96 -24.07 -23.86
C THR A 30 8.91 -22.96 -23.83
N GLU A 31 7.96 -22.98 -24.77
CA GLU A 31 6.88 -21.98 -24.82
C GLU A 31 6.02 -22.01 -23.56
N ASP A 32 5.68 -23.20 -23.06
CA ASP A 32 4.86 -23.36 -21.86
C ASP A 32 5.58 -22.86 -20.61
N LEU A 33 6.90 -23.08 -20.54
CA LEU A 33 7.72 -22.51 -19.48
C LEU A 33 7.76 -20.98 -19.56
N ALA A 34 7.83 -20.42 -20.76
CA ALA A 34 7.80 -18.98 -20.97
C ALA A 34 6.46 -18.36 -20.56
N LYS A 35 5.33 -19.03 -20.83
CA LYS A 35 4.01 -18.61 -20.34
C LYS A 35 3.94 -18.63 -18.82
N ARG A 36 4.47 -19.69 -18.19
CA ARG A 36 4.53 -19.79 -16.72
C ARG A 36 5.40 -18.68 -16.10
N ILE A 37 6.54 -18.37 -16.72
CA ILE A 37 7.40 -17.25 -16.30
C ILE A 37 6.68 -15.91 -16.51
N ALA A 38 5.97 -15.72 -17.62
CA ALA A 38 5.21 -14.50 -17.89
C ALA A 38 4.13 -14.26 -16.82
N LEU A 39 3.35 -15.29 -16.46
CA LEU A 39 2.36 -15.23 -15.38
C LEU A 39 3.01 -14.89 -14.03
N MET A 40 4.16 -15.50 -13.74
CA MET A 40 4.92 -15.19 -12.53
C MET A 40 5.34 -13.71 -12.49
N VAL A 41 5.84 -13.17 -13.61
CA VAL A 41 6.28 -11.77 -13.69
C VAL A 41 5.10 -10.80 -13.55
N GLN A 42 3.93 -11.14 -14.07
CA GLN A 42 2.71 -10.34 -13.90
C GLN A 42 2.27 -10.23 -12.44
N GLN A 43 2.55 -11.24 -11.61
CA GLN A 43 2.20 -11.26 -10.18
C GLN A 43 3.19 -10.47 -9.28
N PHE A 44 4.33 -10.02 -9.82
CA PHE A 44 5.32 -9.26 -9.06
C PHE A 44 4.81 -7.96 -8.41
N PRO A 45 4.05 -7.08 -9.11
CA PRO A 45 3.49 -5.87 -8.50
C PRO A 45 2.61 -6.18 -7.29
N ASP A 46 1.79 -7.24 -7.36
CA ASP A 46 0.88 -7.62 -6.27
C ASP A 46 1.64 -8.17 -5.06
N ALA A 47 2.72 -8.92 -5.32
CA ALA A 47 3.61 -9.43 -4.28
C ALA A 47 4.55 -8.38 -3.68
N ARG A 48 4.43 -7.09 -4.09
CA ARG A 48 5.34 -5.99 -3.71
C ARG A 48 6.82 -6.27 -4.04
N ILE A 49 7.08 -7.14 -5.02
CA ILE A 49 8.43 -7.42 -5.50
C ILE A 49 8.78 -6.40 -6.58
N ALA A 50 9.97 -5.80 -6.50
CA ALA A 50 10.40 -4.86 -7.53
C ALA A 50 10.55 -5.56 -8.89
N VAL A 51 9.95 -5.00 -9.95
CA VAL A 51 10.00 -5.54 -11.31
C VAL A 51 11.36 -5.19 -11.94
N THR A 52 12.39 -5.94 -11.58
CA THR A 52 13.74 -5.88 -12.16
C THR A 52 14.12 -7.21 -12.79
N TRP A 53 14.96 -7.18 -13.82
CA TRP A 53 15.41 -8.41 -14.49
C TRP A 53 16.18 -9.34 -13.55
N ASP A 54 16.93 -8.78 -12.59
CA ASP A 54 17.66 -9.56 -11.59
C ASP A 54 16.69 -10.33 -10.68
N ASN A 55 15.57 -9.72 -10.32
CA ASN A 55 14.51 -10.40 -9.57
C ASN A 55 13.82 -11.48 -10.40
N VAL A 56 13.61 -11.27 -11.71
CA VAL A 56 13.11 -12.33 -12.60
C VAL A 56 14.09 -13.52 -12.63
N VAL A 57 15.39 -13.27 -12.76
CA VAL A 57 16.42 -14.32 -12.77
C VAL A 57 16.47 -15.05 -11.42
N ARG A 58 16.41 -14.32 -10.30
CA ARG A 58 16.38 -14.90 -8.96
C ARG A 58 15.14 -15.78 -8.74
N GLN A 59 13.96 -15.32 -9.16
CA GLN A 59 12.71 -16.05 -8.99
C GLN A 59 12.60 -17.25 -9.92
N THR A 60 13.12 -17.15 -11.14
CA THR A 60 13.23 -18.31 -12.05
C THR A 60 14.19 -19.36 -11.51
N LYS A 61 15.34 -18.96 -10.96
CA LYS A 61 16.25 -19.89 -10.27
C LYS A 61 15.58 -20.60 -9.10
N LEU A 62 14.82 -19.86 -8.27
CA LEU A 62 14.17 -20.41 -7.08
C LEU A 62 13.01 -21.36 -7.42
N ARG A 63 12.17 -21.01 -8.40
CA ARG A 63 10.95 -21.79 -8.73
C ARG A 63 11.14 -22.88 -9.78
N ILE A 64 12.09 -22.69 -10.70
CA ILE A 64 12.31 -23.58 -11.86
C ILE A 64 13.63 -24.34 -11.69
N GLY A 65 14.52 -23.92 -10.78
CA GLY A 65 15.81 -24.57 -10.55
C GLY A 65 16.84 -24.29 -11.64
N HIS A 66 16.56 -23.37 -12.56
CA HIS A 66 17.46 -23.03 -13.66
C HIS A 66 17.76 -21.54 -13.70
N GLU A 67 19.04 -21.22 -13.89
CA GLU A 67 19.51 -19.84 -13.97
C GLU A 67 19.53 -19.37 -15.43
N PHE A 68 18.50 -18.62 -15.82
CA PHE A 68 18.44 -18.04 -17.15
C PHE A 68 19.21 -16.73 -17.22
N ARG A 69 19.96 -16.52 -18.31
CA ARG A 69 20.54 -15.21 -18.61
C ARG A 69 19.44 -14.23 -19.01
N ARG A 70 19.51 -12.99 -18.51
CA ARG A 70 18.58 -11.89 -18.87
C ARG A 70 18.34 -11.75 -20.38
N ASN A 71 19.41 -11.81 -21.17
CA ASN A 71 19.31 -11.66 -22.63
C ASN A 71 18.42 -12.73 -23.27
N VAL A 72 18.45 -13.95 -22.75
CA VAL A 72 17.61 -15.06 -23.24
C VAL A 72 16.13 -14.78 -22.94
N LEU A 73 15.82 -14.37 -21.71
CA LEU A 73 14.44 -14.04 -21.30
C LEU A 73 13.87 -12.82 -22.05
N ALA A 74 14.72 -11.82 -22.34
CA ALA A 74 14.29 -10.59 -23.00
C ALA A 74 14.20 -10.70 -24.54
N THR A 75 15.00 -11.57 -25.15
CA THR A 75 15.14 -11.63 -26.62
C THR A 75 14.35 -12.77 -27.23
N LYS A 76 14.10 -13.87 -26.49
CA LYS A 76 13.44 -15.04 -27.05
C LYS A 76 12.00 -14.72 -27.47
N GLN A 77 11.66 -15.15 -28.66
CA GLN A 77 10.36 -14.92 -29.29
C GLN A 77 9.72 -16.25 -29.64
N TRP A 78 8.41 -16.30 -29.45
CA TRP A 78 7.56 -17.37 -29.94
C TRP A 78 6.48 -16.74 -30.79
N ASN A 79 6.30 -17.24 -32.02
CA ASN A 79 5.29 -16.74 -32.96
C ASN A 79 5.36 -15.21 -33.15
N GLY A 80 6.58 -14.65 -33.19
CA GLY A 80 6.84 -13.22 -33.35
C GLY A 80 6.58 -12.35 -32.11
N ARG A 81 6.20 -12.94 -30.97
CA ARG A 81 5.90 -12.23 -29.72
C ARG A 81 6.94 -12.53 -28.64
N LYS A 82 7.30 -11.51 -27.85
CA LYS A 82 8.24 -11.63 -26.72
C LYS A 82 7.46 -11.77 -25.42
N LEU A 83 6.84 -12.94 -25.21
CA LEU A 83 5.93 -13.20 -24.09
C LEU A 83 6.44 -12.68 -22.72
N ILE A 84 7.69 -13.00 -22.37
CA ILE A 84 8.29 -12.63 -21.08
C ILE A 84 8.63 -11.14 -21.04
N ALA A 85 9.13 -10.58 -22.14
CA ALA A 85 9.44 -9.15 -22.19
C ALA A 85 8.16 -8.31 -22.12
N ASP A 86 7.12 -8.67 -22.86
CA ASP A 86 5.85 -7.95 -22.86
C ASP A 86 5.23 -7.97 -21.46
N ALA A 87 5.17 -9.15 -20.82
CA ALA A 87 4.74 -9.29 -19.43
C ALA A 87 5.58 -8.45 -18.45
N PHE A 88 6.90 -8.37 -18.65
CA PHE A 88 7.77 -7.52 -17.84
C PHE A 88 7.47 -6.03 -18.01
N HIS A 89 7.23 -5.57 -19.24
CA HIS A 89 6.89 -4.17 -19.49
C HIS A 89 5.54 -3.80 -18.89
N ASP A 90 4.57 -4.70 -18.99
CA ASP A 90 3.24 -4.49 -18.41
C ASP A 90 3.29 -4.49 -16.87
N ALA A 91 3.96 -5.46 -16.26
CA ALA A 91 4.20 -5.47 -14.82
C ALA A 91 4.92 -4.20 -14.35
N LYS A 92 5.90 -3.70 -15.12
CA LYS A 92 6.62 -2.46 -14.79
C LYS A 92 5.75 -1.21 -14.93
N LYS A 93 4.83 -1.16 -15.91
CA LYS A 93 3.83 -0.09 -16.01
C LYS A 93 2.90 -0.09 -14.81
N ILE A 94 2.42 -1.27 -14.41
CA ILE A 94 1.56 -1.44 -13.23
C ILE A 94 2.30 -0.99 -11.96
N GLN A 95 3.55 -1.44 -11.77
CA GLN A 95 4.34 -1.04 -10.61
C GLN A 95 4.55 0.49 -10.55
N ARG A 96 4.79 1.14 -11.69
CA ARG A 96 4.91 2.61 -11.76
C ARG A 96 3.60 3.33 -11.43
N ARG A 97 2.47 2.78 -11.87
CA ARG A 97 1.16 3.32 -11.54
C ARG A 97 0.87 3.19 -10.05
N LEU A 98 1.08 1.99 -9.49
CA LEU A 98 0.95 1.76 -8.04
C LEU A 98 1.87 2.68 -7.24
N ALA A 99 3.11 2.89 -7.68
CA ALA A 99 4.03 3.81 -7.02
C ALA A 99 3.50 5.25 -7.01
N ARG A 100 2.90 5.72 -8.13
CA ARG A 100 2.27 7.05 -8.20
C ARG A 100 1.00 7.16 -7.36
N ASP A 101 0.20 6.10 -7.30
CA ASP A 101 -1.03 6.05 -6.51
C ASP A 101 -0.73 5.98 -5.00
N MET A 102 0.37 5.32 -4.63
CA MET A 102 0.88 5.23 -3.26
C MET A 102 1.67 6.47 -2.84
N GLU A 103 2.26 7.20 -3.79
CA GLU A 103 2.90 8.48 -3.52
C GLU A 103 1.81 9.47 -3.08
N PRO A 104 1.85 10.00 -1.85
CA PRO A 104 0.87 10.98 -1.43
C PRO A 104 1.05 12.18 -2.35
N MET A 105 0.07 12.49 -3.18
CA MET A 105 0.08 13.65 -4.11
C MET A 105 0.47 14.97 -3.43
N TYR A 106 0.41 15.02 -2.09
CA TYR A 106 0.61 16.19 -1.25
C TYR A 106 1.63 15.97 -0.13
N ALA A 107 2.57 15.02 -0.27
CA ALA A 107 3.59 14.77 0.77
C ALA A 107 4.37 16.04 1.15
N ASN A 108 4.58 16.95 0.19
CA ASN A 108 5.32 18.20 0.35
C ASN A 108 4.44 19.46 0.42
N GLU A 109 3.12 19.33 0.52
CA GLU A 109 2.23 20.50 0.44
C GLU A 109 1.76 21.00 1.82
N PRO A 110 1.41 22.30 1.94
CA PRO A 110 0.87 22.92 3.16
C PRO A 110 -0.27 22.13 3.82
N ARG A 111 -0.98 21.27 3.08
CA ARG A 111 -2.00 20.35 3.59
C ARG A 111 -1.48 19.32 4.61
N SER A 112 -0.26 18.80 4.46
CA SER A 112 0.34 17.86 5.42
C SER A 112 0.64 18.56 6.75
N ARG A 113 1.20 19.77 6.68
CA ARG A 113 1.40 20.66 7.84
C ARG A 113 0.08 21.02 8.52
N LEU A 114 -0.95 21.35 7.76
CA LEU A 114 -2.29 21.62 8.30
C LEU A 114 -2.88 20.41 9.03
N ARG A 115 -2.70 19.19 8.49
CA ARG A 115 -3.14 17.96 9.20
C ARG A 115 -2.45 17.78 10.54
N LEU A 116 -1.15 18.05 10.61
CA LEU A 116 -0.39 17.98 11.87
C LEU A 116 -0.88 19.03 12.88
N VAL A 117 -1.15 20.25 12.42
CA VAL A 117 -1.72 21.32 13.26
C VAL A 117 -3.12 20.95 13.75
N ILE A 118 -3.98 20.41 12.88
CA ILE A 118 -5.33 19.95 13.25
C ILE A 118 -5.24 18.85 14.32
N ALA A 119 -4.37 17.85 14.13
CA ALA A 119 -4.20 16.77 15.10
C ALA A 119 -3.72 17.30 16.46
N ARG A 120 -2.78 18.25 16.46
CA ARG A 120 -2.30 18.92 17.68
C ARG A 120 -3.43 19.67 18.40
N LEU A 121 -4.18 20.50 17.67
CA LEU A 121 -5.29 21.27 18.25
C LEU A 121 -6.43 20.37 18.75
N GLN A 122 -6.66 19.22 18.12
CA GLN A 122 -7.62 18.22 18.59
C GLN A 122 -7.17 17.58 19.90
N ALA A 123 -5.88 17.23 20.01
CA ALA A 123 -5.32 16.70 21.26
C ALA A 123 -5.40 17.72 22.41
N GLU A 124 -5.06 18.99 22.14
CA GLU A 124 -5.17 20.08 23.12
C GLU A 124 -6.63 20.30 23.56
N ASN A 125 -7.59 20.28 22.64
CA ASN A 125 -9.02 20.38 22.99
C ASN A 125 -9.50 19.20 23.85
N LEU A 126 -9.05 17.98 23.58
CA LEU A 126 -9.41 16.81 24.39
C LEU A 126 -8.85 16.94 25.81
N ALA A 127 -7.57 17.30 25.94
CA ALA A 127 -6.95 17.51 27.24
C ALA A 127 -7.64 18.62 28.05
N LEU A 128 -8.01 19.73 27.42
CA LEU A 128 -8.74 20.81 28.08
C LEU A 128 -10.14 20.38 28.53
N ARG A 129 -10.83 19.55 27.74
CA ARG A 129 -12.13 18.99 28.13
C ARG A 129 -12.00 18.04 29.32
N GLU A 130 -10.99 17.19 29.33
CA GLU A 130 -10.70 16.30 30.47
C GLU A 130 -10.42 17.09 31.74
N GLN A 131 -9.61 18.16 31.65
CA GLN A 131 -9.35 19.05 32.78
C GLN A 131 -10.62 19.74 33.28
N LEU A 132 -11.50 20.18 32.38
CA LEU A 132 -12.78 20.78 32.75
C LEU A 132 -13.70 19.79 33.47
N GLU A 133 -13.78 18.54 33.02
CA GLU A 133 -14.59 17.52 33.70
C GLU A 133 -14.01 17.16 35.08
N LEU A 134 -12.69 17.13 35.23
CA LEU A 134 -12.04 16.97 36.53
C LEU A 134 -12.40 18.10 37.49
N VAL A 135 -12.28 19.36 37.06
CA VAL A 135 -12.65 20.51 37.92
C VAL A 135 -14.13 20.49 38.25
N ARG A 136 -15.00 20.15 37.28
CA ARG A 136 -16.43 20.03 37.49
C ARG A 136 -16.76 18.98 38.55
N THR A 137 -16.15 17.79 38.46
CA THR A 137 -16.37 16.71 39.44
C THR A 137 -15.92 17.13 40.84
N MET A 138 -14.74 17.73 40.98
CA MET A 138 -14.27 18.27 42.27
C MET A 138 -15.26 19.28 42.87
N GLN A 139 -15.77 20.22 42.07
CA GLN A 139 -16.74 21.21 42.54
C GLN A 139 -18.06 20.56 42.96
N TYR A 140 -18.55 19.56 42.22
CA TYR A 140 -19.74 18.83 42.63
C TYR A 140 -19.53 18.07 43.94
N ASP A 141 -18.38 17.41 44.11
CA ASP A 141 -18.04 16.69 45.34
C ASP A 141 -17.96 17.65 46.54
N GLU A 142 -17.35 18.83 46.36
CA GLU A 142 -17.31 19.88 47.38
C GLU A 142 -18.72 20.33 47.77
N ILE A 143 -19.59 20.60 46.78
CA ILE A 143 -20.98 21.00 47.03
C ILE A 143 -21.73 19.88 47.76
N HIS A 144 -21.55 18.62 47.35
CA HIS A 144 -22.17 17.47 47.99
C HIS A 144 -21.71 17.32 49.44
N ALA A 145 -20.41 17.41 49.72
CA ALA A 145 -19.89 17.37 51.08
C ALA A 145 -20.45 18.49 51.96
N LEU A 146 -20.56 19.71 51.42
CA LEU A 146 -21.14 20.86 52.14
C LEU A 146 -22.65 20.69 52.39
N LEU A 147 -23.38 20.12 51.44
CA LEU A 147 -24.80 19.83 51.60
C LEU A 147 -25.02 18.72 52.63
N ASP A 148 -24.27 17.62 52.52
CA ASP A 148 -24.36 16.48 53.43
C ASP A 148 -24.08 16.93 54.86
N THR A 149 -22.96 17.61 55.12
CA THR A 149 -22.61 18.12 56.46
C THR A 149 -23.66 19.04 57.08
N ARG A 150 -24.44 19.76 56.25
CA ARG A 150 -25.48 20.69 56.71
C ARG A 150 -26.87 20.08 56.78
N THR A 151 -27.05 18.82 56.38
CA THR A 151 -28.36 18.17 56.50
C THR A 151 -28.78 17.98 57.96
N PRO A 152 -30.08 18.12 58.28
CA PRO A 152 -30.60 17.87 59.62
C PRO A 152 -30.34 16.43 60.07
N LEU A 153 -30.28 15.47 59.15
CA LEU A 153 -29.92 14.08 59.42
C LEU A 153 -28.51 13.95 60.01
N ASN A 154 -27.51 14.65 59.45
CA ASN A 154 -26.15 14.62 59.99
C ASN A 154 -26.02 15.34 61.34
N GLN A 155 -26.82 16.39 61.57
CA GLN A 155 -26.93 17.01 62.90
C GLN A 155 -27.54 16.04 63.92
N LEU A 156 -28.57 15.30 63.53
CA LEU A 156 -29.22 14.30 64.39
C LEU A 156 -28.33 13.09 64.69
N VAL A 157 -27.55 12.63 63.72
CA VAL A 157 -26.53 11.58 63.92
C VAL A 157 -25.45 12.06 64.89
N ALA A 158 -24.92 13.28 64.68
CA ALA A 158 -23.94 13.88 65.58
C ALA A 158 -24.46 14.01 67.02
N LEU A 159 -25.72 14.43 67.19
CA LEU A 159 -26.37 14.51 68.51
C LEU A 159 -26.51 13.14 69.18
N ARG A 160 -26.86 12.10 68.41
CA ARG A 160 -27.00 10.71 68.90
C ARG A 160 -25.67 10.13 69.37
N GLU A 161 -24.59 10.38 68.63
CA GLU A 161 -23.24 9.96 69.03
C GLU A 161 -22.70 10.71 70.25
N CYS A 162 -23.07 11.97 70.42
CA CYS A 162 -22.71 12.74 71.60
C CYS A 162 -23.40 12.19 72.87
N HIS A 163 -24.69 11.82 72.74
CA HIS A 163 -25.46 11.21 73.83
C HIS A 163 -24.92 9.83 74.23
N SER A 164 -24.49 9.00 73.27
CA SER A 164 -23.94 7.67 73.58
C SER A 164 -22.56 7.71 74.25
N LYS A 165 -21.76 8.75 73.97
CA LYS A 165 -20.46 9.00 74.63
C LYS A 165 -20.60 9.59 76.02
N SER A 166 -21.67 10.33 76.30
CA SER A 166 -21.99 10.88 77.63
C SER A 166 -22.56 9.83 78.61
N CYS A 167 -22.99 8.66 78.12
CA CYS A 167 -23.56 7.58 78.93
C CYS A 167 -22.58 6.42 79.20
N ARG A 168 -21.28 6.61 78.94
CA ARG A 168 -20.19 5.74 79.43
C ARG A 168 -19.32 6.51 80.41
#